data_AF-A0A1C2GSD0-F1
#
_entry.id   AF-A0A1C2GSD0-F1
#
_cell.length_a   1.000
_cell.length_b   1.000
_cell.length_c   1.000
_cell.angle_alpha   90.00
_cell.angle_beta   90.00
_cell.angle_gamma   90.00
#
_symmetry.space_group_name_H-M   'P 1'
#
loop_
_entity.id
_entity.type
_entity.pdbx_description
1 polymer ?
#
loop_
_entity_poly.entity_id
_entity_poly.type
_entity_poly.pdbx_seq_one_letter_code
_entity_poly.pdbx_strand_id
1 'polypeptide(L)'
;MKKLIWPVAAIALILVSWGGVGHKTVATIAENHLNTEAKISIKALLGDQSIADIASWADEVRNTPEYKSTGPLHYVDLPLGYTYDQFAAEVKKQGSGNVYGAILKYETELQSDTTRNEEKAIALKFLVHFIGDCHQPMHVSRAEDKGGNDIKVQFNGRNTNLHSLWDSGLISREGKSFDQMAKDYDNASQDDIIKWTGTDPMTWLWESYQFSTKIYGDVEKNNTLDEEYYKANIPIVQQRIEMAGIRLAGELNKIFSQYPVKGVVTHIGTPMSANLAKEIDIKDAAQHMNEWVSITAQAYSSRSIGEMTLVNLGAAYPNQLLTIVLKEGVATLKLDGKNITVKGKVIEYKGKPEIEVTDAQQITVH
;
A
#
# COMPACT_ATOMS: atom_id res chain seq x y z
N MET A 1 -42.03 1.79 35.93
CA MET A 1 -40.57 1.95 35.77
C MET A 1 -40.11 1.13 34.57
N LYS A 2 -39.95 1.75 33.39
CA LYS A 2 -39.47 1.06 32.18
C LYS A 2 -37.94 1.00 32.24
N LYS A 3 -37.37 -0.21 32.31
CA LYS A 3 -35.91 -0.39 32.28
C LYS A 3 -35.40 -0.08 30.87
N LEU A 4 -34.58 0.96 30.78
CA LEU A 4 -33.90 1.36 29.55
C LEU A 4 -32.73 0.40 29.32
N ILE A 5 -32.87 -0.55 28.40
CA ILE A 5 -31.79 -1.44 27.98
C ILE A 5 -30.99 -0.66 26.93
N TRP A 6 -29.76 -0.27 27.29
CA TRP A 6 -28.81 0.29 26.33
C TRP A 6 -28.31 -0.83 25.42
N PRO A 7 -28.27 -0.64 24.09
CA PRO A 7 -27.60 -1.59 23.22
C PRO A 7 -26.10 -1.47 23.49
N VAL A 8 -25.50 -2.57 23.96
CA VAL A 8 -24.05 -2.74 23.91
C VAL A 8 -23.69 -2.74 22.44
N ALA A 9 -23.04 -1.67 21.96
CA ALA A 9 -22.43 -1.67 20.66
C ALA A 9 -21.38 -2.80 20.65
N ALA A 10 -21.69 -3.89 19.95
CA ALA A 10 -20.69 -4.88 19.60
C ALA A 10 -19.71 -4.17 18.67
N ILE A 11 -18.60 -3.71 19.22
CA ILE A 11 -17.42 -3.39 18.44
C ILE A 11 -17.05 -4.72 17.77
N ALA A 12 -17.38 -4.85 16.49
CA ALA A 12 -16.82 -5.90 15.68
C ALA A 12 -15.30 -5.70 15.75
N LEU A 13 -14.63 -6.56 16.51
CA LEU A 13 -13.20 -6.76 16.40
C LEU A 13 -12.98 -7.15 14.95
N ILE A 14 -12.58 -6.17 14.15
CA ILE A 14 -12.11 -6.41 12.81
C ILE A 14 -10.85 -7.24 13.04
N LEU A 15 -10.96 -8.54 12.73
CA LEU A 15 -9.87 -9.52 12.77
C LEU A 15 -8.99 -9.18 11.58
N VAL A 16 -8.27 -8.07 11.71
CA VAL A 16 -7.29 -7.55 10.75
C VAL A 16 -6.00 -8.29 11.09
N SER A 17 -5.46 -9.01 10.11
CA SER A 17 -4.10 -9.55 10.19
C SER A 17 -3.15 -8.44 10.58
N TRP A 18 -2.06 -8.72 11.31
CA TRP A 18 -1.23 -7.67 11.94
C TRP A 18 -2.03 -6.39 12.18
N GLY A 19 -3.03 -6.44 13.07
CA GLY A 19 -4.10 -5.45 13.06
C GLY A 19 -3.55 -4.02 12.98
N GLY A 20 -4.23 -3.14 12.24
CA GLY A 20 -3.63 -2.04 11.45
C GLY A 20 -2.33 -1.35 11.90
N VAL A 21 -2.06 -1.21 13.20
CA VAL A 21 -0.75 -0.81 13.73
C VAL A 21 0.39 -1.70 13.22
N GLY A 22 0.22 -3.03 13.21
CA GLY A 22 1.25 -3.96 12.74
C GLY A 22 1.56 -3.77 11.25
N HIS A 23 0.53 -3.75 10.39
CA HIS A 23 0.70 -3.47 8.96
C HIS A 23 1.33 -2.11 8.68
N LYS A 24 0.90 -1.06 9.38
CA LYS A 24 1.51 0.26 9.24
C LYS A 24 2.98 0.25 9.66
N THR A 25 3.33 -0.50 10.71
CA THR A 25 4.72 -0.66 11.14
C THR A 25 5.55 -1.34 10.05
N VAL A 26 5.07 -2.47 9.51
CA VAL A 26 5.71 -3.18 8.38
C VAL A 26 5.95 -2.25 7.21
N ALA A 27 4.93 -1.51 6.79
CA ALA A 27 5.02 -0.57 5.67
C ALA A 27 5.97 0.60 5.96
N THR A 28 5.96 1.14 7.18
CA THR A 28 6.85 2.25 7.59
C THR A 28 8.32 1.80 7.61
N ILE A 29 8.60 0.59 8.10
CA ILE A 29 9.94 0.00 7.99
C ILE A 29 10.30 -0.13 6.51
N ALA A 30 9.42 -0.67 5.67
CA ALA A 30 9.71 -0.81 4.25
C ALA A 30 10.10 0.53 3.58
N GLU A 31 9.39 1.63 3.90
CA GLU A 31 9.69 2.97 3.35
C GLU A 31 11.12 3.47 3.63
N ASN A 32 11.68 3.11 4.79
CA ASN A 32 13.06 3.45 5.14
C ASN A 32 14.08 2.78 4.21
N HIS A 33 13.74 1.62 3.63
CA HIS A 33 14.62 0.78 2.82
C HIS A 33 14.30 0.81 1.32
N LEU A 34 13.34 1.63 0.89
CA LEU A 34 13.05 1.83 -0.52
C LEU A 34 14.16 2.63 -1.23
N ASN A 35 14.58 2.15 -2.40
CA ASN A 35 15.44 2.90 -3.32
C ASN A 35 14.66 4.03 -4.01
N THR A 36 15.38 4.89 -4.73
CA THR A 36 14.81 6.07 -5.37
C THR A 36 13.76 5.69 -6.43
N GLU A 37 14.03 4.63 -7.20
CA GLU A 37 13.17 4.15 -8.29
C GLU A 37 11.82 3.65 -7.75
N ALA A 38 11.84 2.89 -6.65
CA ALA A 38 10.65 2.41 -5.97
C ALA A 38 9.87 3.59 -5.37
N LYS A 39 10.54 4.54 -4.69
CA LYS A 39 9.88 5.75 -4.14
C LYS A 39 9.15 6.55 -5.22
N ILE A 40 9.79 6.78 -6.36
CA ILE A 40 9.18 7.49 -7.49
C ILE A 40 7.99 6.71 -8.05
N SER A 41 8.14 5.40 -8.26
CA SER A 41 7.10 4.56 -8.84
C SER A 41 5.87 4.46 -7.93
N ILE A 42 6.11 4.30 -6.62
CA ILE A 42 5.06 4.27 -5.60
C ILE A 42 4.33 5.61 -5.54
N LYS A 43 5.06 6.74 -5.54
CA LYS A 43 4.44 8.08 -5.60
C LYS A 43 3.59 8.26 -6.87
N ALA A 44 4.04 7.74 -8.01
CA ALA A 44 3.27 7.80 -9.24
C ALA A 44 1.96 6.97 -9.19
N LEU A 45 1.94 5.88 -8.43
CA LEU A 45 0.77 5.01 -8.26
C LEU A 45 -0.20 5.50 -7.17
N LEU A 46 0.32 6.06 -6.08
CA LEU A 46 -0.44 6.40 -4.88
C LEU A 46 -0.68 7.91 -4.68
N GLY A 47 -0.01 8.77 -5.45
CA GLY A 47 -0.03 10.21 -5.23
C GLY A 47 0.65 10.57 -3.91
N ASP A 48 -0.06 11.30 -3.05
CA ASP A 48 0.45 11.75 -1.75
C ASP A 48 0.28 10.72 -0.63
N GLN A 49 -0.34 9.57 -0.91
CA GLN A 49 -0.45 8.49 0.08
C GLN A 49 0.86 7.72 0.21
N SER A 50 1.28 7.48 1.45
CA SER A 50 2.37 6.56 1.80
C SER A 50 1.93 5.10 1.66
N ILE A 51 2.88 4.14 1.60
CA ILE A 51 2.50 2.72 1.69
C ILE A 51 2.00 2.36 3.09
N ALA A 52 2.35 3.15 4.12
CA ALA A 52 1.75 3.04 5.45
C ALA A 52 0.26 3.45 5.46
N ASP A 53 -0.15 4.46 4.68
CA ASP A 53 -1.56 4.88 4.62
C ASP A 53 -2.48 3.80 4.04
N ILE A 54 -1.95 2.99 3.14
CA ILE A 54 -2.69 1.95 2.41
C ILE A 54 -2.49 0.54 2.98
N ALA A 55 -1.65 0.38 4.01
CA ALA A 55 -1.25 -0.93 4.53
C ALA A 55 -2.41 -1.78 5.09
N SER A 56 -3.49 -1.13 5.56
CA SER A 56 -4.69 -1.81 6.08
C SER A 56 -5.82 -1.95 5.05
N TRP A 57 -5.65 -1.40 3.84
CA TRP A 57 -6.74 -1.28 2.87
C TRP A 57 -7.34 -2.62 2.46
N ALA A 58 -6.53 -3.67 2.29
CA ALA A 58 -7.03 -4.98 1.86
C ALA A 58 -8.05 -5.55 2.86
N ASP A 59 -7.78 -5.41 4.15
CA ASP A 59 -8.71 -5.83 5.21
C ASP A 59 -9.97 -4.94 5.30
N GLU A 60 -9.83 -3.64 5.05
CA GLU A 60 -10.96 -2.70 5.01
C GLU A 60 -11.97 -3.07 3.91
N VAL A 61 -11.48 -3.52 2.75
CA VAL A 61 -12.34 -3.85 1.61
C VAL A 61 -12.80 -5.31 1.57
N ARG A 62 -12.20 -6.22 2.36
CA ARG A 62 -12.42 -7.68 2.27
C ARG A 62 -13.87 -8.15 2.43
N ASN A 63 -14.74 -7.34 3.03
CA ASN A 63 -16.16 -7.66 3.22
C ASN A 63 -17.09 -6.95 2.23
N THR A 64 -16.54 -6.12 1.34
CA THR A 64 -17.31 -5.47 0.26
C THR A 64 -17.65 -6.48 -0.83
N PRO A 65 -18.76 -6.31 -1.57
CA PRO A 65 -19.10 -7.22 -2.66
C PRO A 65 -18.01 -7.39 -3.73
N GLU A 66 -17.23 -6.33 -3.98
CA GLU A 66 -16.17 -6.31 -5.00
C GLU A 66 -14.96 -7.16 -4.59
N TYR A 67 -14.58 -7.12 -3.31
CA TYR A 67 -13.36 -7.77 -2.80
C TYR A 67 -13.63 -8.96 -1.88
N LYS A 68 -14.88 -9.40 -1.72
CA LYS A 68 -15.23 -10.53 -0.85
C LYS A 68 -14.46 -11.81 -1.16
N SER A 69 -14.12 -12.02 -2.44
CA SER A 69 -13.35 -13.18 -2.90
C SER A 69 -11.88 -13.13 -2.48
N THR A 70 -11.36 -12.01 -2.00
CA THR A 70 -9.96 -11.90 -1.54
C THR A 70 -9.76 -12.41 -0.12
N GLY A 71 -10.82 -12.71 0.64
CA GLY A 71 -10.71 -13.17 2.03
C GLY A 71 -9.73 -14.34 2.23
N PRO A 72 -9.79 -15.43 1.44
CA PRO A 72 -8.84 -16.53 1.55
C PRO A 72 -7.39 -16.18 1.20
N LEU A 73 -7.14 -15.04 0.54
CA LEU A 73 -5.79 -14.62 0.14
C LEU A 73 -4.95 -14.09 1.31
N HIS A 74 -5.55 -13.87 2.48
CA HIS A 74 -4.84 -13.35 3.65
C HIS A 74 -4.04 -14.44 4.40
N TYR A 75 -4.24 -15.72 4.12
CA TYR A 75 -3.65 -16.79 4.94
C TYR A 75 -3.36 -18.07 4.14
N VAL A 76 -2.73 -19.02 4.83
CA VAL A 76 -2.55 -20.41 4.44
C VAL A 76 -2.95 -21.28 5.63
N ASP A 77 -3.95 -22.12 5.41
CA ASP A 77 -4.43 -23.09 6.39
C ASP A 77 -3.98 -24.50 5.99
N LEU A 78 -3.23 -25.16 6.88
CA LEU A 78 -2.64 -26.49 6.67
C LEU A 78 -2.58 -27.28 7.99
N PRO A 79 -2.62 -28.63 7.96
CA PRO A 79 -2.26 -29.43 9.14
C PRO A 79 -0.84 -29.13 9.63
N LEU A 80 -0.56 -29.35 10.91
CA LEU A 80 0.82 -29.27 11.46
C LEU A 80 1.65 -30.52 11.12
N GLY A 81 2.95 -30.42 11.32
CA GLY A 81 3.88 -31.56 11.28
C GLY A 81 4.46 -31.87 9.90
N TYR A 82 4.25 -31.01 8.92
CA TYR A 82 4.89 -31.16 7.62
C TYR A 82 6.39 -30.89 7.68
N THR A 83 7.15 -31.62 6.84
CA THR A 83 8.48 -31.20 6.41
C THR A 83 8.37 -30.00 5.47
N TYR A 84 9.48 -29.30 5.22
CA TYR A 84 9.50 -28.18 4.27
C TYR A 84 8.93 -28.57 2.89
N ASP A 85 9.34 -29.72 2.34
CA ASP A 85 8.89 -30.16 1.01
C ASP A 85 7.37 -30.45 0.97
N GLN A 86 6.83 -31.07 2.03
CA GLN A 86 5.40 -31.33 2.15
C GLN A 86 4.61 -30.03 2.27
N PHE A 87 5.09 -29.11 3.11
CA PHE A 87 4.52 -27.78 3.28
C PHE A 87 4.49 -27.02 1.95
N ALA A 88 5.63 -26.91 1.28
CA ALA A 88 5.74 -26.17 0.02
C ALA A 88 4.87 -26.79 -1.09
N ALA A 89 4.76 -28.12 -1.14
CA ALA A 89 3.89 -28.81 -2.08
C ALA A 89 2.40 -28.50 -1.83
N GLU A 90 1.94 -28.57 -0.58
CA GLU A 90 0.53 -28.31 -0.25
C GLU A 90 0.18 -26.82 -0.39
N VAL A 91 1.08 -25.88 -0.06
CA VAL A 91 0.87 -24.44 -0.35
C VAL A 91 0.68 -24.21 -1.85
N LYS A 92 1.53 -24.80 -2.70
CA LYS A 92 1.44 -24.65 -4.15
C LYS A 92 0.17 -25.27 -4.74
N LYS A 93 -0.30 -26.38 -4.17
CA LYS A 93 -1.51 -27.09 -4.60
C LYS A 93 -2.79 -26.30 -4.38
N GLN A 94 -2.81 -25.37 -3.42
CA GLN A 94 -3.91 -24.42 -3.22
C GLN A 94 -3.98 -23.33 -4.33
N GLY A 95 -2.98 -23.25 -5.22
CA GLY A 95 -2.96 -22.34 -6.35
C GLY A 95 -2.91 -20.87 -5.95
N SER A 96 -3.71 -20.03 -6.63
CA SER A 96 -3.82 -18.60 -6.32
C SER A 96 -4.79 -18.29 -5.18
N GLY A 97 -5.32 -19.30 -4.49
CA GLY A 97 -6.34 -19.16 -3.44
C GLY A 97 -5.78 -18.89 -2.03
N ASN A 98 -4.52 -18.50 -1.90
CA ASN A 98 -3.84 -18.27 -0.63
C ASN A 98 -2.84 -17.11 -0.70
N VAL A 99 -2.24 -16.74 0.43
CA VAL A 99 -1.32 -15.59 0.53
C VAL A 99 -0.07 -15.73 -0.35
N TYR A 100 0.48 -16.94 -0.51
CA TYR A 100 1.63 -17.16 -1.39
C TYR A 100 1.27 -16.92 -2.86
N GLY A 101 0.14 -17.47 -3.32
CA GLY A 101 -0.36 -17.24 -4.66
C GLY A 101 -0.74 -15.78 -4.91
N ALA A 102 -1.26 -15.09 -3.91
CA ALA A 102 -1.58 -13.67 -3.97
C ALA A 102 -0.32 -12.81 -4.14
N ILE A 103 0.73 -13.05 -3.34
CA ILE A 103 2.02 -12.35 -3.46
C ILE A 103 2.55 -12.47 -4.91
N LEU A 104 2.69 -13.70 -5.43
CA LEU A 104 3.20 -13.92 -6.78
C LEU A 104 2.33 -13.25 -7.86
N LYS A 105 1.01 -13.30 -7.70
CA LYS A 105 0.06 -12.65 -8.61
C LYS A 105 0.28 -11.15 -8.64
N TYR A 106 0.30 -10.48 -7.49
CA TYR A 106 0.38 -9.03 -7.42
C TYR A 106 1.79 -8.51 -7.76
N GLU A 107 2.85 -9.28 -7.48
CA GLU A 107 4.19 -9.01 -8.03
C GLU A 107 4.17 -9.01 -9.56
N THR A 108 3.54 -10.03 -10.17
CA THR A 108 3.41 -10.15 -11.63
C THR A 108 2.59 -9.00 -12.22
N GLU A 109 1.47 -8.64 -11.59
CA GLU A 109 0.62 -7.53 -12.04
C GLU A 109 1.36 -6.18 -11.97
N LEU A 110 2.15 -5.97 -10.92
CA LEU A 110 2.97 -4.77 -10.79
C LEU A 110 4.04 -4.72 -11.88
N GLN A 111 4.77 -5.81 -12.12
CA GLN A 111 5.84 -5.88 -13.13
C GLN A 111 5.35 -5.83 -14.59
N SER A 112 4.07 -6.11 -14.84
CA SER A 112 3.51 -6.18 -16.19
C SER A 112 3.48 -4.82 -16.89
N ASP A 113 4.01 -4.75 -18.12
CA ASP A 113 3.93 -3.58 -19.00
C ASP A 113 2.50 -3.29 -19.52
N THR A 114 1.57 -4.24 -19.40
CA THR A 114 0.20 -4.12 -19.93
C THR A 114 -0.86 -3.84 -18.87
N THR A 115 -0.56 -4.09 -17.59
CA THR A 115 -1.47 -3.78 -16.48
C THR A 115 -1.60 -2.27 -16.32
N ARG A 116 -2.82 -1.76 -16.17
CA ARG A 116 -3.07 -0.31 -16.07
C ARG A 116 -2.59 0.24 -14.71
N ASN A 117 -2.29 1.53 -14.64
CA ASN A 117 -1.78 2.13 -13.39
C ASN A 117 -2.79 2.05 -12.25
N GLU A 118 -4.10 2.14 -12.53
CA GLU A 118 -5.14 1.99 -11.51
C GLU A 118 -5.16 0.57 -10.93
N GLU A 119 -4.97 -0.44 -11.78
CA GLU A 119 -4.87 -1.84 -11.38
C GLU A 119 -3.57 -2.11 -10.61
N LYS A 120 -2.46 -1.50 -11.03
CA LYS A 120 -1.18 -1.55 -10.30
C LYS A 120 -1.26 -0.90 -8.93
N ALA A 121 -2.00 0.21 -8.79
CA ALA A 121 -2.23 0.82 -7.50
C ALA A 121 -3.00 -0.14 -6.56
N ILE A 122 -4.00 -0.85 -7.07
CA ILE A 122 -4.73 -1.89 -6.30
C ILE A 122 -3.79 -3.07 -5.98
N ALA A 123 -3.00 -3.53 -6.94
CA ALA A 123 -2.03 -4.60 -6.74
C ALA A 123 -0.98 -4.25 -5.67
N LEU A 124 -0.49 -3.00 -5.66
CA LEU A 124 0.42 -2.50 -4.64
C LEU A 124 -0.20 -2.56 -3.24
N LYS A 125 -1.47 -2.16 -3.10
CA LYS A 125 -2.20 -2.23 -1.81
C LYS A 125 -2.31 -3.65 -1.30
N PHE A 126 -2.65 -4.59 -2.18
CA PHE A 126 -2.70 -6.00 -1.83
C PHE A 126 -1.33 -6.56 -1.49
N LEU A 127 -0.29 -6.27 -2.28
CA LEU A 127 1.05 -6.79 -2.05
C LEU A 127 1.62 -6.30 -0.69
N VAL A 128 1.49 -5.01 -0.39
CA VAL A 128 1.92 -4.43 0.89
C VAL A 128 1.26 -5.14 2.07
N HIS A 129 -0.04 -5.42 1.95
CA HIS A 129 -0.78 -6.10 3.00
C HIS A 129 -0.37 -7.59 3.13
N PHE A 130 -0.38 -8.34 2.03
CA PHE A 130 -0.15 -9.78 2.04
C PHE A 130 1.28 -10.17 2.42
N ILE A 131 2.28 -9.33 2.14
CA ILE A 131 3.63 -9.54 2.68
C ILE A 131 3.65 -9.38 4.20
N GLY A 132 2.86 -8.45 4.75
CA GLY A 132 2.62 -8.40 6.20
C GLY A 132 2.01 -9.71 6.71
N ASP A 133 0.91 -10.15 6.11
CA ASP A 133 0.15 -11.34 6.53
C ASP A 133 1.00 -12.60 6.56
N CYS A 134 1.77 -12.85 5.50
CA CYS A 134 2.56 -14.08 5.41
C CYS A 134 3.65 -14.17 6.49
N HIS A 135 4.00 -13.06 7.14
CA HIS A 135 4.92 -13.00 8.27
C HIS A 135 4.26 -13.16 9.64
N GLN A 136 2.93 -13.01 9.73
CA GLN A 136 2.16 -13.25 10.95
C GLN A 136 2.06 -14.78 11.16
N PRO A 137 2.65 -15.36 12.22
CA PRO A 137 2.66 -16.82 12.42
C PRO A 137 1.29 -17.50 12.28
N MET A 138 0.24 -16.94 12.87
CA MET A 138 -1.11 -17.51 12.87
C MET A 138 -1.82 -17.41 11.52
N HIS A 139 -1.29 -16.64 10.56
CA HIS A 139 -1.76 -16.61 9.16
C HIS A 139 -1.20 -17.75 8.32
N VAL A 140 -0.21 -18.50 8.82
CA VAL A 140 0.31 -19.72 8.19
C VAL A 140 0.25 -20.85 9.19
N SER A 141 -0.94 -21.41 9.40
CA SER A 141 -1.20 -22.26 10.54
C SER A 141 -2.36 -23.25 10.34
N ARG A 142 -3.00 -23.74 11.42
CA ARG A 142 -3.93 -24.87 11.38
C ARG A 142 -5.28 -24.53 10.75
N ALA A 143 -5.69 -25.38 9.81
CA ALA A 143 -7.04 -25.32 9.23
C ALA A 143 -8.13 -25.64 10.26
N GLU A 144 -7.89 -26.59 11.18
CA GLU A 144 -8.94 -27.12 12.07
C GLU A 144 -9.50 -26.08 13.05
N ASP A 145 -8.73 -25.03 13.35
CA ASP A 145 -9.09 -23.95 14.26
C ASP A 145 -9.07 -22.56 13.62
N LYS A 146 -9.04 -22.52 12.27
CA LYS A 146 -9.01 -21.31 11.42
C LYS A 146 -7.88 -20.38 11.84
N GLY A 147 -6.69 -20.95 11.93
CA GLY A 147 -5.48 -20.30 12.39
C GLY A 147 -5.55 -19.71 13.79
N GLY A 148 -6.12 -20.46 14.73
CA GLY A 148 -6.24 -20.10 16.14
C GLY A 148 -7.43 -19.22 16.50
N ASN A 149 -8.31 -18.86 15.55
CA ASN A 149 -9.52 -18.08 15.82
C ASN A 149 -10.50 -18.82 16.75
N ASP A 150 -10.55 -20.15 16.63
CA ASP A 150 -11.41 -20.99 17.44
C ASP A 150 -10.77 -21.39 18.79
N ILE A 151 -9.49 -21.07 19.03
CA ILE A 151 -8.82 -21.32 20.32
C ILE A 151 -8.99 -20.11 21.23
N LYS A 152 -9.75 -20.31 22.32
CA LYS A 152 -9.95 -19.28 23.34
C LYS A 152 -8.80 -19.27 24.33
N VAL A 153 -8.27 -18.07 24.60
CA VAL A 153 -7.20 -17.84 25.57
C VAL A 153 -7.55 -16.66 26.46
N GLN A 154 -6.93 -16.58 27.62
CA GLN A 154 -6.95 -15.40 28.46
C GLN A 154 -5.57 -14.75 28.43
N PHE A 155 -5.50 -13.45 28.20
CA PHE A 155 -4.25 -12.69 28.26
C PHE A 155 -4.41 -11.48 29.17
N ASN A 156 -3.56 -11.36 30.20
CA ASN A 156 -3.65 -10.30 31.22
C ASN A 156 -5.06 -10.13 31.80
N GLY A 157 -5.73 -11.25 32.11
CA GLY A 157 -7.08 -11.27 32.68
C GLY A 157 -8.22 -10.92 31.70
N ARG A 158 -7.93 -10.75 30.40
CA ARG A 158 -8.93 -10.48 29.36
C ARG A 158 -9.08 -11.69 28.44
N ASN A 159 -10.32 -12.07 28.15
CA ASN A 159 -10.61 -13.15 27.20
C ASN A 159 -10.39 -12.67 25.76
N THR A 160 -9.74 -13.49 24.96
CA THR A 160 -9.52 -13.28 23.52
C THR A 160 -9.44 -14.65 22.82
N ASN A 161 -9.01 -14.69 21.56
CA ASN A 161 -8.59 -15.91 20.88
C ASN A 161 -7.11 -15.82 20.49
N LEU A 162 -6.49 -16.97 20.21
CA LEU A 162 -5.07 -17.06 19.92
C LEU A 162 -4.66 -16.22 18.70
N HIS A 163 -5.45 -16.26 17.63
CA HIS A 163 -5.20 -15.47 16.43
C HIS A 163 -5.16 -13.97 16.74
N SER A 164 -6.21 -13.42 17.36
CA SER A 164 -6.29 -12.00 17.73
C SER A 164 -5.22 -11.57 18.72
N LEU A 165 -4.76 -12.47 19.61
CA LEU A 165 -3.66 -12.18 20.51
C LEU A 165 -2.36 -11.92 19.71
N TRP A 166 -2.06 -12.73 18.71
CA TRP A 166 -0.87 -12.58 17.88
C TRP A 166 -0.99 -11.43 16.87
N ASP A 167 -2.17 -11.23 16.27
CA ASP A 167 -2.41 -10.10 15.36
C ASP A 167 -2.27 -8.74 16.02
N SER A 168 -2.74 -8.62 17.27
CA SER A 168 -2.95 -7.29 17.87
C SER A 168 -2.71 -7.25 19.36
N GLY A 169 -3.02 -8.31 20.11
CA GLY A 169 -2.95 -8.29 21.57
C GLY A 169 -1.53 -8.10 22.12
N LEU A 170 -0.54 -8.79 21.54
CA LEU A 170 0.87 -8.66 21.91
C LEU A 170 1.42 -7.28 21.52
N ILE A 171 1.10 -6.78 20.32
CA ILE A 171 1.52 -5.46 19.83
C ILE A 171 0.91 -4.33 20.67
N SER A 172 -0.41 -4.35 20.86
CA SER A 172 -1.15 -3.30 21.56
C SER A 172 -0.67 -3.12 23.00
N ARG A 173 -0.11 -4.19 23.59
CA ARG A 173 0.46 -4.15 24.92
C ARG A 173 1.72 -3.29 25.02
N GLU A 174 2.49 -3.11 23.94
CA GLU A 174 3.62 -2.19 23.94
C GLU A 174 3.17 -0.72 24.09
N GLY A 175 1.93 -0.40 23.72
CA GLY A 175 1.37 0.96 23.84
C GLY A 175 2.07 1.99 22.94
N LYS A 176 2.74 1.53 21.88
CA LYS A 176 3.48 2.36 20.92
C LYS A 176 2.64 2.67 19.69
N SER A 177 2.91 3.81 19.05
CA SER A 177 2.44 4.07 17.69
C SER A 177 3.24 3.26 16.68
N PHE A 178 2.72 3.10 15.46
CA PHE A 178 3.44 2.42 14.39
C PHE A 178 4.77 3.10 14.04
N ASP A 179 4.85 4.43 14.10
CA ASP A 179 6.12 5.16 13.89
C ASP A 179 7.16 4.83 14.96
N GLN A 180 6.74 4.77 16.23
CA GLN A 180 7.64 4.44 17.33
C GLN A 180 8.08 2.98 17.24
N MET A 181 7.17 2.07 16.87
CA MET A 181 7.52 0.66 16.64
C MET A 181 8.49 0.51 15.47
N ALA A 182 8.26 1.20 14.35
CA ALA A 182 9.14 1.13 13.19
C ALA A 182 10.55 1.61 13.58
N LYS A 183 10.64 2.74 14.30
CA LYS A 183 11.92 3.24 14.83
C LYS A 183 12.60 2.26 15.79
N ASP A 184 11.83 1.58 16.63
CA ASP A 184 12.37 0.66 17.64
C ASP A 184 12.78 -0.69 17.05
N TYR A 185 12.11 -1.14 15.98
CA TYR A 185 12.30 -2.48 15.43
C TYR A 185 13.27 -2.50 14.26
N ASP A 186 13.37 -1.43 13.47
CA ASP A 186 14.22 -1.33 12.28
C ASP A 186 15.73 -1.24 12.64
N ASN A 187 16.32 -2.38 13.00
CA ASN A 187 17.70 -2.51 13.46
C ASN A 187 18.51 -3.53 12.64
N ALA A 188 17.97 -3.98 11.50
CA ALA A 188 18.56 -5.01 10.67
C ALA A 188 19.97 -4.63 10.26
N SER A 189 20.92 -5.54 10.44
CA SER A 189 22.28 -5.33 9.94
C SER A 189 22.29 -5.35 8.40
N GLN A 190 23.33 -4.82 7.78
CA GLN A 190 23.47 -4.91 6.32
C GLN A 190 23.46 -6.37 5.82
N ASP A 191 24.02 -7.29 6.60
CA ASP A 191 24.02 -8.73 6.29
C ASP A 191 22.60 -9.32 6.40
N ASP A 192 21.82 -8.91 7.41
CA ASP A 192 20.42 -9.31 7.55
C ASP A 192 19.58 -8.78 6.38
N ILE A 193 19.77 -7.53 5.98
CA ILE A 193 19.06 -6.93 4.84
C ILE A 193 19.35 -7.72 3.56
N ILE A 194 20.63 -7.98 3.24
CA ILE A 194 21.01 -8.76 2.05
C ILE A 194 20.37 -10.16 2.10
N LYS A 195 20.46 -10.83 3.26
CA LYS A 195 19.89 -12.17 3.43
C LYS A 195 18.37 -12.18 3.26
N TRP A 196 17.66 -11.28 3.95
CA TRP A 196 16.20 -11.28 4.00
C TRP A 196 15.59 -10.90 2.66
N THR A 197 16.15 -9.89 1.98
CA THR A 197 15.71 -9.49 0.62
C THR A 197 16.01 -10.54 -0.45
N GLY A 198 17.00 -11.41 -0.26
CA GLY A 198 17.31 -12.52 -1.18
C GLY A 198 16.55 -13.82 -0.86
N THR A 199 15.70 -13.84 0.16
CA THR A 199 14.99 -15.05 0.60
C THR A 199 13.69 -15.24 -0.20
N ASP A 200 13.45 -16.45 -0.70
CA ASP A 200 12.23 -16.79 -1.46
C ASP A 200 10.94 -16.69 -0.61
N PRO A 201 9.81 -16.18 -1.16
CA PRO A 201 8.55 -16.04 -0.43
C PRO A 201 8.02 -17.32 0.24
N MET A 202 8.23 -18.51 -0.34
CA MET A 202 7.83 -19.77 0.30
C MET A 202 8.54 -19.97 1.64
N THR A 203 9.79 -19.51 1.75
CA THR A 203 10.56 -19.59 2.99
C THR A 203 9.98 -18.67 4.06
N TRP A 204 9.42 -17.51 3.70
CA TRP A 204 8.78 -16.60 4.65
C TRP A 204 7.58 -17.26 5.32
N LEU A 205 6.74 -17.92 4.50
CA LEU A 205 5.59 -18.67 5.02
C LEU A 205 6.05 -19.87 5.86
N TRP A 206 7.11 -20.58 5.44
CA TRP A 206 7.65 -21.69 6.22
C TRP A 206 8.12 -21.26 7.61
N GLU A 207 8.81 -20.12 7.72
CA GLU A 207 9.19 -19.55 9.02
C GLU A 207 7.94 -19.27 9.89
N SER A 208 6.89 -18.67 9.33
CA SER A 208 5.62 -18.44 10.03
C SER A 208 4.98 -19.75 10.50
N TYR A 209 5.01 -20.80 9.67
CA TYR A 209 4.50 -22.14 10.00
C TYR A 209 5.30 -22.81 11.14
N GLN A 210 6.62 -22.62 11.18
CA GLN A 210 7.45 -23.11 12.29
C GLN A 210 7.11 -22.37 13.60
N PHE A 211 6.92 -21.06 13.53
CA PHE A 211 6.49 -20.29 14.70
C PHE A 211 5.09 -20.70 15.16
N SER A 212 4.12 -20.85 14.26
CA SER A 212 2.76 -21.28 14.62
C SER A 212 2.76 -22.67 15.28
N THR A 213 3.58 -23.60 14.80
CA THR A 213 3.79 -24.92 15.44
C THR A 213 4.25 -24.79 16.90
N LYS A 214 5.24 -23.92 17.17
CA LYS A 214 5.70 -23.64 18.55
C LYS A 214 4.57 -23.04 19.38
N ILE A 215 3.84 -22.06 18.82
CA ILE A 215 2.76 -21.35 19.51
C ILE A 215 1.66 -22.31 19.96
N TYR A 216 1.23 -23.23 19.09
CA TYR A 216 0.25 -24.25 19.48
C TYR A 216 0.76 -25.13 20.62
N GLY A 217 2.02 -25.56 20.58
CA GLY A 217 2.63 -26.36 21.65
C GLY A 217 2.77 -25.61 22.98
N ASP A 218 2.89 -24.28 22.96
CA ASP A 218 2.91 -23.46 24.17
C ASP A 218 1.50 -23.32 24.77
N VAL A 219 0.49 -23.06 23.93
CA VAL A 219 -0.90 -22.82 24.37
C VAL A 219 -1.61 -24.10 24.81
N GLU A 220 -1.23 -25.27 24.27
CA GLU A 220 -1.72 -26.57 24.76
C GLU A 220 -1.32 -26.84 26.22
N LYS A 221 -0.18 -26.31 26.68
CA LYS A 221 0.28 -26.48 28.07
C LYS A 221 -0.47 -25.56 29.02
N ASN A 222 -0.77 -24.34 28.58
CA ASN A 222 -1.46 -23.33 29.37
C ASN A 222 -2.17 -22.32 28.45
N ASN A 223 -3.49 -22.21 28.56
CA ASN A 223 -4.29 -21.24 27.81
C ASN A 223 -4.58 -19.94 28.58
N THR A 224 -4.06 -19.80 29.81
CA THR A 224 -4.00 -18.55 30.56
C THR A 224 -2.61 -17.96 30.40
N LEU A 225 -2.49 -17.06 29.44
CA LEU A 225 -1.23 -16.49 28.96
C LEU A 225 -0.89 -15.24 29.78
N ASP A 226 0.29 -15.23 30.36
CA ASP A 226 0.71 -14.26 31.37
C ASP A 226 1.89 -13.41 30.88
N GLU A 227 2.58 -12.78 31.84
CA GLU A 227 3.77 -11.97 31.58
C GLU A 227 4.91 -12.76 30.95
N GLU A 228 5.07 -14.02 31.36
CA GLU A 228 6.15 -14.87 30.87
C GLU A 228 5.90 -15.24 29.41
N TYR A 229 4.65 -15.59 29.07
CA TYR A 229 4.26 -15.81 27.68
C TYR A 229 4.53 -14.57 26.82
N TYR A 230 4.18 -13.37 27.30
CA TYR A 230 4.45 -12.13 26.56
C TYR A 230 5.94 -11.92 26.33
N LYS A 231 6.77 -11.98 27.38
CA LYS A 231 8.21 -11.76 27.28
C LYS A 231 8.90 -12.78 26.37
N ALA A 232 8.41 -14.02 26.36
CA ALA A 232 8.96 -15.07 25.51
C ALA A 232 8.60 -14.89 24.02
N ASN A 233 7.48 -14.22 23.70
CA ASN A 233 6.95 -14.17 22.33
C ASN A 233 7.00 -12.78 21.68
N ILE A 234 7.05 -11.68 22.43
CA ILE A 234 7.17 -10.34 21.83
C ILE A 234 8.44 -10.16 20.97
N PRO A 235 9.61 -10.75 21.27
CA PRO A 235 10.76 -10.64 20.37
C PRO A 235 10.52 -11.32 19.02
N ILE A 236 9.70 -12.38 18.98
CA ILE A 236 9.31 -13.04 17.72
C ILE A 236 8.45 -12.08 16.90
N VAL A 237 7.45 -11.44 17.52
CA VAL A 237 6.60 -10.44 16.85
C VAL A 237 7.43 -9.31 16.24
N GLN A 238 8.34 -8.74 17.03
CA GLN A 238 9.23 -7.67 16.59
C GLN A 238 10.09 -8.09 15.39
N GLN A 239 10.71 -9.27 15.47
CA GLN A 239 11.49 -9.83 14.38
C GLN A 239 10.65 -10.09 13.13
N ARG A 240 9.43 -10.62 13.26
CA ARG A 240 8.57 -10.90 12.09
C ARG A 240 8.12 -9.62 11.41
N ILE A 241 7.81 -8.56 12.16
CA ILE A 241 7.46 -7.24 11.61
C ILE A 241 8.66 -6.62 10.88
N GLU A 242 9.85 -6.66 11.49
CA GLU A 242 11.07 -6.15 10.89
C GLU A 242 11.40 -6.90 9.58
N MET A 243 11.42 -8.23 9.61
CA MET A 243 11.64 -9.07 8.43
C MET A 243 10.63 -8.78 7.33
N ALA A 244 9.34 -8.62 7.68
CA ALA A 244 8.30 -8.27 6.71
C ALA A 244 8.56 -6.92 6.05
N GLY A 245 8.97 -5.90 6.82
CA GLY A 245 9.29 -4.57 6.29
C GLY A 245 10.49 -4.60 5.34
N ILE A 246 11.57 -5.27 5.73
CA ILE A 246 12.76 -5.42 4.89
C ILE A 246 12.47 -6.21 3.61
N ARG A 247 11.70 -7.31 3.71
CA ARG A 247 11.32 -8.13 2.53
C ARG A 247 10.36 -7.38 1.61
N LEU A 248 9.40 -6.65 2.15
CA LEU A 248 8.52 -5.78 1.37
C LEU A 248 9.34 -4.73 0.61
N ALA A 249 10.29 -4.06 1.26
CA ALA A 249 11.19 -3.13 0.58
C ALA A 249 12.01 -3.82 -0.51
N GLY A 250 12.55 -5.02 -0.23
CA GLY A 250 13.29 -5.83 -1.18
C GLY A 250 12.49 -6.15 -2.45
N GLU A 251 11.25 -6.63 -2.30
CA GLU A 251 10.39 -6.93 -3.44
C GLU A 251 9.96 -5.67 -4.19
N LEU A 252 9.58 -4.60 -3.50
CA LEU A 252 9.23 -3.34 -4.16
C LEU A 252 10.43 -2.76 -4.92
N ASN A 253 11.63 -2.79 -4.33
CA ASN A 253 12.88 -2.39 -4.98
C ASN A 253 13.16 -3.23 -6.22
N LYS A 254 12.95 -4.55 -6.16
CA LYS A 254 13.14 -5.47 -7.29
C LYS A 254 12.10 -5.24 -8.39
N ILE A 255 10.82 -5.14 -8.05
CA ILE A 255 9.73 -4.85 -8.97
C ILE A 255 9.99 -3.55 -9.71
N PHE A 256 10.32 -2.48 -8.98
CA PHE A 256 10.55 -1.17 -9.56
C PHE A 256 11.98 -0.93 -10.06
N SER A 257 12.91 -1.88 -9.86
CA SER A 257 14.23 -1.87 -10.52
C SER A 257 14.15 -2.21 -12.00
N GLN A 258 13.20 -3.08 -12.36
CA GLN A 258 12.94 -3.53 -13.73
C GLN A 258 11.78 -2.81 -14.38
N TYR A 259 11.01 -2.01 -13.64
CA TYR A 259 10.37 -0.88 -14.28
C TYR A 259 11.49 -0.14 -14.96
N PRO A 260 11.56 -0.18 -16.30
CA PRO A 260 12.40 0.80 -16.90
C PRO A 260 11.73 2.08 -16.42
N VAL A 261 12.53 2.90 -15.78
CA VAL A 261 12.41 4.28 -16.15
C VAL A 261 12.81 4.35 -17.62
N LYS A 262 11.85 3.97 -18.49
CA LYS A 262 11.73 4.38 -19.88
C LYS A 262 11.50 5.90 -19.83
N GLY A 263 12.35 6.66 -19.13
CA GLY A 263 12.10 8.06 -18.79
C GLY A 263 12.79 8.65 -17.56
N VAL A 264 13.69 7.98 -16.82
CA VAL A 264 14.57 8.66 -15.84
C VAL A 264 16.00 8.38 -16.23
N VAL A 265 16.44 9.23 -17.15
CA VAL A 265 17.79 9.76 -17.11
C VAL A 265 17.95 10.43 -15.75
N THR A 266 19.07 10.15 -15.08
CA THR A 266 19.57 10.91 -13.94
C THR A 266 19.58 12.40 -14.24
N HIS A 267 18.53 13.13 -13.90
CA HIS A 267 18.56 14.56 -13.64
C HIS A 267 17.42 14.91 -12.69
N ILE A 268 17.76 15.68 -11.67
CA ILE A 268 16.90 16.64 -11.01
C ILE A 268 15.89 17.16 -12.05
N GLY A 269 14.60 16.85 -11.88
CA GLY A 269 13.49 17.36 -12.68
C GLY A 269 13.61 17.21 -14.20
N THR A 270 12.99 16.17 -14.78
CA THR A 270 12.46 16.25 -16.15
C THR A 270 11.27 15.28 -16.29
N PRO A 271 10.10 15.71 -16.79
CA PRO A 271 8.88 14.95 -16.87
C PRO A 271 8.91 13.95 -18.04
N MET A 272 8.37 12.76 -17.82
CA MET A 272 8.19 11.77 -18.88
C MET A 272 7.07 12.25 -19.82
N SER A 273 7.51 12.67 -21.01
CA SER A 273 6.77 12.91 -22.27
C SER A 273 6.19 14.30 -22.53
N ALA A 274 7.07 15.27 -22.74
CA ALA A 274 6.80 16.43 -23.59
C ALA A 274 6.70 16.09 -25.10
N ASN A 275 6.91 14.83 -25.50
CA ASN A 275 7.12 14.40 -26.89
C ASN A 275 6.02 13.50 -27.49
N LEU A 276 4.89 13.29 -26.81
CA LEU A 276 3.72 12.59 -27.41
C LEU A 276 2.37 13.28 -27.15
N ALA A 277 2.36 14.48 -26.57
CA ALA A 277 1.14 15.25 -26.38
C ALA A 277 0.55 15.60 -27.76
N LYS A 278 -0.65 15.08 -28.05
CA LYS A 278 -1.35 15.36 -29.30
C LYS A 278 -1.65 16.85 -29.36
N GLU A 279 -1.17 17.53 -30.40
CA GLU A 279 -1.53 18.92 -30.64
C GLU A 279 -2.99 19.00 -31.06
N ILE A 280 -3.78 19.78 -30.33
CA ILE A 280 -5.21 19.98 -30.60
C ILE A 280 -5.56 21.47 -30.50
N ASP A 281 -6.64 21.88 -31.16
CA ASP A 281 -7.22 23.21 -30.96
C ASP A 281 -7.87 23.29 -29.58
N ILE A 282 -7.75 24.43 -28.92
CA ILE A 282 -8.36 24.66 -27.60
C ILE A 282 -9.89 24.46 -27.61
N LYS A 283 -10.56 24.67 -28.75
CA LYS A 283 -12.01 24.41 -28.91
C LYS A 283 -12.38 22.95 -28.76
N ASP A 284 -11.42 22.05 -29.03
CA ASP A 284 -11.62 20.61 -28.95
C ASP A 284 -11.21 20.05 -27.59
N ALA A 285 -10.73 20.87 -26.65
CA ALA A 285 -10.28 20.42 -25.33
C ALA A 285 -11.32 19.55 -24.62
N ALA A 286 -12.60 19.92 -24.67
CA ALA A 286 -13.70 19.16 -24.07
C ALA A 286 -13.93 17.78 -24.70
N GLN A 287 -13.52 17.55 -25.94
CA GLN A 287 -13.63 16.27 -26.65
C GLN A 287 -12.48 15.32 -26.30
N HIS A 288 -11.41 15.84 -25.69
CA HIS A 288 -10.19 15.11 -25.34
C HIS A 288 -10.07 14.86 -23.83
N MET A 289 -11.19 14.56 -23.15
CA MET A 289 -11.18 14.23 -21.72
C MET A 289 -10.33 13.00 -21.44
N ASN A 290 -9.51 13.11 -20.39
CA ASN A 290 -8.54 12.13 -19.95
C ASN A 290 -7.38 11.87 -20.94
N GLU A 291 -7.27 12.64 -22.02
CA GLU A 291 -6.14 12.56 -22.95
C GLU A 291 -5.04 13.57 -22.60
N TRP A 292 -3.78 13.23 -22.89
CA TRP A 292 -2.64 14.13 -22.80
C TRP A 292 -2.50 14.94 -24.09
N VAL A 293 -2.61 16.26 -23.98
CA VAL A 293 -2.71 17.16 -25.14
C VAL A 293 -1.69 18.30 -25.05
N SER A 294 -1.40 18.91 -26.19
CA SER A 294 -0.62 20.15 -26.32
C SER A 294 -1.52 21.21 -26.93
N ILE A 295 -1.81 22.27 -26.17
CA ILE A 295 -2.72 23.34 -26.59
C ILE A 295 -1.96 24.66 -26.56
N THR A 296 -1.95 25.37 -27.69
CA THR A 296 -1.42 26.74 -27.77
C THR A 296 -2.58 27.72 -27.79
N ALA A 297 -2.64 28.62 -26.81
CA ALA A 297 -3.68 29.63 -26.70
C ALA A 297 -3.22 30.85 -25.89
N GLN A 298 -3.94 31.97 -26.05
CA GLN A 298 -3.71 33.16 -25.24
C GLN A 298 -4.27 32.96 -23.82
N ALA A 299 -3.49 33.34 -22.82
CA ALA A 299 -3.93 33.49 -21.44
C ALA A 299 -4.61 34.84 -21.24
N TYR A 300 -5.91 34.83 -20.91
CA TYR A 300 -6.72 36.05 -20.82
C TYR A 300 -6.77 36.65 -19.43
N SER A 301 -6.76 35.81 -18.40
CA SER A 301 -6.83 36.26 -17.01
C SER A 301 -6.33 35.16 -16.08
N SER A 302 -5.68 35.57 -15.00
CA SER A 302 -5.23 34.70 -13.94
C SER A 302 -5.81 35.13 -12.59
N ARG A 303 -6.00 34.17 -11.69
CA ARG A 303 -6.45 34.40 -10.33
C ARG A 303 -5.79 33.41 -9.37
N SER A 304 -5.05 33.93 -8.40
CA SER A 304 -4.49 33.11 -7.32
C SER A 304 -5.53 32.77 -6.27
N ILE A 305 -5.54 31.52 -5.82
CA ILE A 305 -6.42 30.97 -4.79
C ILE A 305 -5.57 30.04 -3.91
N GLY A 306 -5.26 30.46 -2.69
CA GLY A 306 -4.33 29.73 -1.82
C GLY A 306 -2.94 29.65 -2.45
N GLU A 307 -2.41 28.43 -2.57
CA GLU A 307 -1.10 28.15 -3.18
C GLU A 307 -1.15 27.88 -4.69
N MET A 308 -2.32 28.04 -5.31
CA MET A 308 -2.53 27.75 -6.73
C MET A 308 -2.92 29.01 -7.51
N THR A 309 -2.65 29.03 -8.81
CA THR A 309 -3.11 30.08 -9.73
C THR A 309 -3.92 29.48 -10.87
N LEU A 310 -5.18 29.91 -11.00
CA LEU A 310 -6.04 29.57 -12.12
C LEU A 310 -5.74 30.52 -13.28
N VAL A 311 -5.58 30.00 -14.50
CA VAL A 311 -5.40 30.83 -15.71
C VAL A 311 -6.43 30.40 -16.76
N ASN A 312 -7.20 31.36 -17.26
CA ASN A 312 -8.23 31.15 -18.26
C ASN A 312 -7.63 31.30 -19.67
N LEU A 313 -7.79 30.27 -20.51
CA LEU A 313 -7.28 30.25 -21.87
C LEU A 313 -8.41 30.37 -22.91
N GLY A 314 -8.09 31.01 -24.03
CA GLY A 314 -8.98 31.16 -25.19
C GLY A 314 -10.05 32.26 -25.06
N ALA A 315 -10.50 32.57 -23.84
CA ALA A 315 -11.33 33.73 -23.53
C ALA A 315 -11.26 34.05 -22.02
N ALA A 316 -11.77 35.22 -21.63
CA ALA A 316 -11.95 35.57 -20.23
C ALA A 316 -13.09 34.77 -19.58
N TYR A 317 -13.01 34.56 -18.26
CA TYR A 317 -14.12 34.01 -17.48
C TYR A 317 -15.41 34.84 -17.68
N PRO A 318 -16.59 34.21 -17.80
CA PRO A 318 -16.87 32.78 -17.69
C PRO A 318 -16.83 31.99 -19.01
N ASN A 319 -16.35 32.61 -20.09
CA ASN A 319 -16.42 32.05 -21.44
C ASN A 319 -15.13 31.32 -21.86
N GLN A 320 -14.20 31.11 -20.93
CA GLN A 320 -12.95 30.42 -21.21
C GLN A 320 -13.20 29.02 -21.76
N LEU A 321 -12.38 28.62 -22.73
CA LEU A 321 -12.47 27.31 -23.36
C LEU A 321 -11.68 26.25 -22.58
N LEU A 322 -10.69 26.67 -21.81
CA LEU A 322 -9.89 25.82 -20.93
C LEU A 322 -9.44 26.63 -19.72
N THR A 323 -9.42 26.00 -18.55
CA THR A 323 -8.75 26.55 -17.35
C THR A 323 -7.46 25.75 -17.12
N ILE A 324 -6.36 26.42 -16.80
CA ILE A 324 -5.16 25.71 -16.31
C ILE A 324 -4.95 26.06 -14.83
N VAL A 325 -4.56 25.07 -14.03
CA VAL A 325 -4.31 25.23 -12.60
C VAL A 325 -2.83 25.07 -12.35
N LEU A 326 -2.16 26.18 -12.08
CA LEU A 326 -0.75 26.19 -11.70
C LEU A 326 -0.63 25.84 -10.22
N LYS A 327 0.06 24.74 -9.88
CA LYS A 327 0.35 24.33 -8.50
C LYS A 327 1.86 24.43 -8.21
N GLU A 328 2.30 24.01 -7.04
CA GLU A 328 3.70 23.70 -6.65
C GLU A 328 4.82 24.35 -7.51
N GLY A 329 5.41 25.46 -7.05
CA GLY A 329 6.58 26.07 -7.70
C GLY A 329 6.31 26.78 -9.03
N VAL A 330 5.18 26.52 -9.71
CA VAL A 330 4.77 27.22 -10.95
C VAL A 330 3.60 28.19 -10.77
N ALA A 331 2.94 28.16 -9.62
CA ALA A 331 1.83 29.07 -9.28
C ALA A 331 2.18 30.57 -9.39
N THR A 332 3.47 30.93 -9.38
CA THR A 332 3.96 32.32 -9.48
C THR A 332 4.16 32.83 -10.91
N LEU A 333 3.92 32.00 -11.94
CA LEU A 333 4.11 32.40 -13.33
C LEU A 333 3.10 33.48 -13.75
N LYS A 334 3.60 34.59 -14.31
CA LYS A 334 2.77 35.67 -14.88
C LYS A 334 2.51 35.41 -16.35
N LEU A 335 1.31 34.92 -16.66
CA LEU A 335 0.93 34.48 -18.00
C LEU A 335 -0.08 35.41 -18.70
N ASP A 336 -0.73 36.31 -17.99
CA ASP A 336 -1.78 37.18 -18.54
C ASP A 336 -1.32 37.97 -19.78
N GLY A 337 -2.12 37.90 -20.83
CA GLY A 337 -1.89 38.52 -22.14
C GLY A 337 -0.96 37.73 -23.07
N LYS A 338 -0.27 36.70 -22.58
CA LYS A 338 0.74 35.95 -23.36
C LYS A 338 0.11 34.79 -24.11
N ASN A 339 0.70 34.45 -25.25
CA ASN A 339 0.45 33.16 -25.90
C ASN A 339 1.29 32.10 -25.21
N ILE A 340 0.64 31.03 -24.78
CA ILE A 340 1.32 29.92 -24.13
C ILE A 340 0.97 28.62 -24.83
N THR A 341 1.92 27.69 -24.86
CA THR A 341 1.63 26.27 -25.08
C THR A 341 1.58 25.60 -23.73
N VAL A 342 0.46 24.97 -23.40
CA VAL A 342 0.31 24.12 -22.22
C VAL A 342 0.23 22.66 -22.64
N LYS A 343 0.97 21.80 -21.95
CA LYS A 343 0.96 20.34 -22.14
C LYS A 343 0.47 19.67 -20.86
N GLY A 344 -0.55 18.83 -20.97
CA GLY A 344 -1.05 18.08 -19.82
C GLY A 344 -2.31 17.27 -20.11
N LYS A 345 -2.79 16.55 -19.10
CA LYS A 345 -4.02 15.76 -19.18
C LYS A 345 -5.23 16.69 -19.05
N VAL A 346 -6.17 16.61 -20.00
CA VAL A 346 -7.44 17.34 -19.85
C VAL A 346 -8.35 16.56 -18.90
N ILE A 347 -8.83 17.23 -17.85
CA ILE A 347 -9.75 16.69 -16.86
C ILE A 347 -11.04 17.52 -16.84
N GLU A 348 -12.11 16.96 -16.30
CA GLU A 348 -13.35 17.71 -16.08
C GLU A 348 -13.37 18.25 -14.64
N TYR A 349 -13.57 19.57 -14.51
CA TYR A 349 -13.84 20.22 -13.23
C TYR A 349 -15.08 21.10 -13.34
N LYS A 350 -16.11 20.78 -12.54
CA LYS A 350 -17.42 21.49 -12.53
C LYS A 350 -18.03 21.65 -13.94
N GLY A 351 -17.95 20.60 -14.76
CA GLY A 351 -18.49 20.59 -16.11
C GLY A 351 -17.69 21.39 -17.14
N LYS A 352 -16.45 21.78 -16.81
CA LYS A 352 -15.54 22.49 -17.73
C LYS A 352 -14.20 21.76 -17.85
N PRO A 353 -13.54 21.82 -19.02
CA PRO A 353 -12.22 21.26 -19.21
C PRO A 353 -11.17 22.05 -18.40
N GLU A 354 -10.23 21.32 -17.81
CA GLU A 354 -9.13 21.84 -17.00
C GLU A 354 -7.84 21.05 -17.24
N ILE A 355 -6.67 21.70 -17.10
CA ILE A 355 -5.36 21.02 -17.05
C ILE A 355 -4.64 21.45 -15.78
N GLU A 356 -4.22 20.49 -14.95
CA GLU A 356 -3.32 20.76 -13.83
C GLU A 356 -1.87 20.82 -14.31
N VAL A 357 -1.17 21.86 -13.86
CA VAL A 357 0.23 22.15 -14.20
C VAL A 357 1.02 22.18 -12.90
N THR A 358 1.89 21.19 -12.73
CA THR A 358 2.76 21.06 -11.56
C THR A 358 4.24 21.22 -11.91
N ASP A 359 4.59 21.25 -13.20
CA ASP A 359 5.96 21.43 -13.70
C ASP A 359 6.04 22.60 -14.70
N ALA A 360 7.08 23.44 -14.61
CA ALA A 360 7.28 24.57 -15.50
C ALA A 360 7.46 24.13 -16.96
N GLN A 361 7.98 22.92 -17.18
CA GLN A 361 8.18 22.34 -18.51
C GLN A 361 6.87 22.01 -19.24
N GLN A 362 5.74 21.98 -18.53
CA GLN A 362 4.42 21.86 -19.14
C GLN A 362 3.96 23.17 -19.81
N ILE A 363 4.65 24.29 -19.59
CA ILE A 363 4.30 25.59 -20.16
C ILE A 363 5.46 26.17 -20.97
N THR A 364 5.21 26.45 -22.24
CA THR A 364 6.06 27.32 -23.06
C THR A 364 5.37 28.66 -23.22
N VAL A 365 6.09 29.75 -22.94
CA VAL A 365 5.59 31.12 -23.14
C VAL A 365 6.21 31.68 -24.42
N HIS A 366 5.40 32.24 -25.31
CA HIS A 366 5.82 32.82 -26.59
C HIS A 366 5.84 34.34 -26.57
#